data_AF-A0A960S7L5-F1
#
_entry.id   AF-A0A960S7L5-F1
#
_cell.length_a   1.000
_cell.length_b   1.000
_cell.length_c   1.000
_cell.angle_alpha   90.00
_cell.angle_beta   90.00
_cell.angle_gamma   90.00
#
_symmetry.space_group_name_H-M   'P 1'
#
loop_
_entity.id
_entity.type
_entity.pdbx_description
1 polymer ?
#
loop_
_entity_poly.entity_id
_entity_poly.type
_entity_poly.pdbx_seq_one_letter_code
_entity_poly.pdbx_strand_id
1 'polypeptide(L)' 'MSKKQGLIALDIDGTLTDGSRLIPDQVVNYLHGLHDSGWQIALITGRMYSFAKRAIANMNFPYYLGIQNGADI' A
#
# COMPACT_ATOMS: atom_id res chain seq x y z
N MET A 1 17.52 -11.84 -12.60
CA MET A 1 16.35 -11.14 -12.02
C MET A 1 15.34 -12.20 -11.61
N SER A 2 14.91 -12.22 -10.34
CA SER A 2 13.78 -13.04 -9.91
C SER A 2 12.53 -12.63 -10.71
N LYS A 3 11.77 -13.59 -11.20
CA LYS A 3 10.55 -13.35 -11.98
C LYS A 3 9.50 -12.77 -11.03
N LYS A 4 8.98 -11.57 -11.32
CA LYS A 4 7.87 -10.97 -10.57
C LYS A 4 6.66 -11.91 -10.61
N GLN A 5 6.06 -12.18 -9.45
CA GLN A 5 4.92 -13.08 -9.32
C GLN A 5 3.63 -12.43 -9.82
N GLY A 6 3.50 -11.12 -9.65
CA GLY A 6 2.36 -10.34 -10.09
C GLY A 6 2.27 -9.00 -9.35
N LEU A 7 1.13 -8.33 -9.50
CA LEU A 7 0.80 -7.09 -8.78
C LEU A 7 -0.43 -7.34 -7.90
N ILE A 8 -0.34 -6.96 -6.63
CA ILE A 8 -1.45 -6.93 -5.69
C ILE A 8 -1.86 -5.47 -5.52
N ALA A 9 -3.10 -5.14 -5.90
CA ALA A 9 -3.66 -3.80 -5.74
C ALA A 9 -4.66 -3.81 -4.57
N LEU A 10 -4.49 -2.89 -3.62
CA LEU A 10 -5.25 -2.84 -2.38
C LEU A 10 -5.80 -1.43 -2.16
N ASP A 11 -7.06 -1.35 -1.72
CA ASP A 11 -7.60 -0.10 -1.18
C ASP A 11 -6.98 0.23 0.20
N ILE A 12 -7.04 1.49 0.63
CA ILE A 12 -6.47 1.94 1.91
C ILE A 12 -7.56 2.09 2.99
N ASP A 13 -8.46 3.06 2.84
CA ASP A 13 -9.41 3.49 3.86
C ASP A 13 -10.51 2.44 4.10
N GLY A 14 -10.54 1.84 5.28
CA GLY A 14 -11.52 0.80 5.60
C GLY A 14 -11.19 -0.58 5.00
N THR A 15 -10.03 -0.69 4.34
CA THR A 15 -9.46 -1.94 3.84
C THR A 15 -8.18 -2.30 4.60
N LEU A 16 -7.16 -1.44 4.58
CA LEU A 16 -5.88 -1.66 5.25
C LEU A 16 -5.75 -0.91 6.56
N THR A 17 -6.41 0.24 6.69
CA THR A 17 -6.34 1.06 7.90
C THR A 17 -7.28 0.56 8.99
N ASP A 18 -6.85 0.66 10.25
CA ASP A 18 -7.73 0.44 11.41
C ASP A 18 -8.43 1.75 11.86
N GLY A 19 -9.03 1.74 13.05
CA GLY A 19 -9.70 2.91 13.65
C GLY A 19 -8.81 4.14 13.85
N SER A 20 -7.47 3.99 13.82
CA SER A 20 -6.50 5.09 13.87
C SER A 20 -6.24 5.75 12.52
N ARG A 21 -6.79 5.19 11.43
CA ARG A 21 -6.53 5.57 10.02
C ARG A 21 -5.06 5.36 9.60
N LEU A 22 -4.32 4.55 10.34
CA LEU A 22 -2.99 4.07 9.98
C LEU A 22 -3.08 2.60 9.58
N ILE A 23 -2.15 2.16 8.74
CA ILE A 23 -1.98 0.73 8.45
C ILE A 23 -1.22 0.10 9.62
N PRO A 24 -1.77 -0.91 10.32
CA PRO A 24 -1.09 -1.55 11.44
C PRO A 24 0.25 -2.18 11.03
N ASP A 25 1.25 -2.14 11.90
CA ASP A 25 2.60 -2.65 11.61
C ASP A 25 2.60 -4.14 11.20
N GLN A 26 1.68 -4.94 11.75
CA GLN A 26 1.52 -6.35 11.35
C GLN A 26 1.17 -6.47 9.85
N VAL A 27 0.31 -5.59 9.34
CA VAL A 27 -0.08 -5.56 7.92
C VAL A 27 1.10 -5.09 7.07
N VAL A 28 1.80 -4.04 7.50
CA VAL A 28 3.01 -3.54 6.82
C VAL A 28 4.06 -4.64 6.68
N ASN A 29 4.36 -5.35 7.77
CA ASN A 29 5.33 -6.45 7.78
C ASN A 29 4.92 -7.61 6.86
N TYR A 30 3.62 -7.92 6.80
CA TYR A 30 3.11 -8.94 5.90
C TYR A 30 3.27 -8.53 4.43
N LEU A 31 2.91 -7.30 4.07
CA LEU A 31 3.07 -6.77 2.72
C LEU A 31 4.55 -6.69 2.29
N HIS A 32 5.44 -6.37 3.23
CA HIS A 32 6.89 -6.41 3.00
C HIS A 32 7.35 -7.85 2.68
N GLY A 33 6.92 -8.85 3.44
CA GLY A 33 7.22 -10.25 3.14
C GLY A 33 6.73 -10.69 1.75
N LEU A 34 5.56 -10.21 1.32
CA LEU A 34 5.06 -10.44 -0.04
C LEU A 34 5.95 -9.78 -1.10
N HIS A 35 6.34 -8.52 -0.87
CA HIS A 35 7.30 -7.82 -1.73
C HIS A 35 8.60 -8.60 -1.90
N ASP A 36 9.17 -9.10 -0.79
CA ASP A 36 10.42 -9.86 -0.79
C ASP A 36 10.29 -11.22 -1.49
N SER A 37 9.09 -11.81 -1.47
CA SER A 37 8.79 -13.03 -2.22
C SER A 37 8.56 -12.81 -3.73
N GLY A 38 8.57 -11.55 -4.19
CA GLY A 38 8.51 -11.18 -5.61
C GLY A 38 7.17 -10.62 -6.08
N TRP A 39 6.24 -10.29 -5.17
CA TRP A 39 5.04 -9.53 -5.50
C TRP A 39 5.34 -8.04 -5.61
N GLN A 40 4.63 -7.36 -6.49
CA GLN A 40 4.55 -5.90 -6.46
C GLN A 40 3.31 -5.48 -5.67
N ILE A 41 3.40 -4.39 -4.92
CA ILE A 41 2.29 -3.83 -4.15
C ILE A 41 1.88 -2.49 -4.78
N ALA A 42 0.59 -2.32 -5.02
CA ALA A 42 -0.03 -1.04 -5.37
C ALA A 42 -1.10 -0.70 -4.33
N LEU A 43 -0.99 0.49 -3.73
CA LEU A 43 -1.98 1.04 -2.82
C LEU A 43 -2.81 2.04 -3.60
N ILE A 44 -4.12 1.86 -3.64
CA ILE A 44 -5.07 2.72 -4.36
C ILE A 44 -6.02 3.34 -3.35
N THR A 45 -6.33 4.62 -3.46
CA THR A 45 -7.32 5.25 -2.60
C THR A 45 -8.07 6.37 -3.34
N GLY A 46 -9.32 6.59 -2.95
CA GLY A 46 -10.09 7.78 -3.35
C GLY A 46 -9.58 9.07 -2.71
N ARG A 47 -8.67 8.99 -1.74
CA ARG A 47 -8.15 10.15 -0.99
C ARG A 47 -7.04 10.87 -1.74
N MET A 48 -6.79 12.11 -1.34
CA MET A 48 -5.65 12.92 -1.79
C MET A 48 -4.32 12.44 -1.19
N TYR A 49 -3.21 12.81 -1.82
CA TYR A 49 -1.85 12.42 -1.40
C TYR A 49 -1.54 12.70 0.08
N SER A 50 -1.94 13.86 0.60
CA SER A 50 -1.66 14.25 1.99
C SER A 50 -2.28 13.31 3.02
N PHE A 51 -3.47 12.75 2.71
CA PHE A 51 -4.11 11.74 3.54
C PHE A 51 -3.40 10.39 3.38
N ALA A 52 -3.20 9.95 2.12
CA ALA A 52 -2.58 8.67 1.82
C ALA A 52 -1.18 8.57 2.47
N LYS A 53 -0.38 9.62 2.37
CA LYS A 53 0.96 9.73 2.96
C LYS A 53 0.98 9.51 4.47
N ARG A 54 -0.07 9.95 5.19
CA ARG A 54 -0.20 9.70 6.63
C ARG A 54 -0.54 8.24 6.92
N ALA A 55 -1.48 7.67 6.17
CA ALA A 55 -1.91 6.28 6.36
C ALA A 55 -0.76 5.28 6.13
N ILE A 56 0.11 5.57 5.15
CA ILE A 56 1.24 4.73 4.74
C ILE A 56 2.57 5.13 5.40
N ALA A 57 2.56 5.95 6.46
CA ALA A 57 3.79 6.52 7.04
C ALA A 57 4.83 5.47 7.47
N ASN A 58 4.37 4.26 7.81
CA ASN A 58 5.23 3.16 8.25
C ASN A 58 5.66 2.23 7.09
N MET A 59 5.18 2.44 5.86
CA MET A 59 5.56 1.63 4.70
C MET A 59 7.00 1.96 4.27
N ASN A 60 7.90 1.01 4.47
CA ASN A 60 9.35 1.17 4.30
C ASN A 60 9.96 0.31 3.17
N PHE A 61 9.12 -0.16 2.23
CA PHE A 61 9.53 -0.93 1.06
C PHE A 61 8.90 -0.34 -0.22
N PRO A 62 9.36 -0.69 -1.43
CA PRO A 62 8.80 -0.17 -2.67
C PRO A 62 7.32 -0.54 -2.92
N TYR A 63 6.51 0.45 -3.27
CA TYR A 63 5.11 0.30 -3.68
C TYR A 63 4.73 1.34 -4.74
N TYR A 64 3.62 1.11 -5.44
CA TYR A 64 2.93 2.15 -6.21
C TYR A 64 1.81 2.78 -5.38
N LEU A 65 1.51 4.05 -5.59
CA LEU A 65 0.46 4.76 -4.86
C LEU A 65 -0.49 5.48 -5.83
N GLY A 66 -1.66 4.90 -6.09
CA GLY A 66 -2.73 5.58 -6.80
C GLY A 66 -3.60 6.40 -5.85
N ILE A 67 -3.77 7.69 -6.13
CA ILE A 67 -4.60 8.60 -5.34
C ILE A 67 -5.78 9.12 -6.18
N GLN A 68 -6.76 9.74 -5.51
CA GLN A 68 -7.94 10.33 -6.17
C GLN A 68 -8.65 9.33 -7.11
N ASN A 69 -8.84 8.09 -6.63
CA ASN A 69 -9.41 6.98 -7.40
C ASN A 69 -8.57 6.59 -8.64
N GLY A 70 -7.24 6.74 -8.55
CA GLY A 70 -6.32 6.42 -9.64
C GLY A 70 -6.19 7.51 -10.70
N ALA A 71 -6.63 8.74 -10.41
CA ALA A 71 -6.39 9.88 -11.30
C ALA A 71 -4.91 10.31 -11.35
N ASP A 72 -4.11 9.89 -10.36
CA ASP A 72 -2.68 10.13 -10.26
C ASP A 72 -1.99 8.91 -9.59
N ILE A 73 -0.75 8.60 -9.99
CA ILE A 73 0.04 7.40 -9.59
C ILE A 73 1.51 7.76 -9.31
#